data_AF-A0A0A9YUI5-F1
#
_entry.id   AF-A0A0A9YUI5-F1
#
_cell.length_a   1.000
_cell.length_b   1.000
_cell.length_c   1.000
_cell.angle_alpha   90.00
_cell.angle_beta   90.00
_cell.angle_gamma   90.00
#
_symmetry.space_group_name_H-M   'P 1'
#
loop_
_entity.id
_entity.type
_entity.pdbx_description
1 polymer ?
#
loop_
_entity_poly.entity_id
_entity_poly.type
_entity_poly.pdbx_seq_one_letter_code
_entity_poly.pdbx_strand_id
1 'polypeptide(L)'
;CRIIHESMRLHSLRQLNHLDNAHANVIDLLLTDIDGVSLRATEPLVEADVAHPPFEFTLPITPYSHSVFTSPEFTFNFRKSDYTAMNSYLASCDWSFIHSSPIE
;
A
#
# COMPACT_ATOMS: atom_id res chain seq x y z
N CYS A 1 10.66 19.63 -7.28
CA CYS A 1 11.16 19.26 -5.94
C CYS A 1 12.60 18.75 -6.06
N ARG A 2 13.60 19.41 -5.46
CA ARG A 2 15.03 19.09 -5.68
C ARG A 2 15.40 17.67 -5.22
N ILE A 3 14.90 17.27 -4.05
CA ILE A 3 15.19 15.98 -3.42
C ILE A 3 14.74 14.82 -4.32
N ILE A 4 13.51 14.87 -4.84
CA ILE A 4 12.98 13.80 -5.71
C ILE A 4 13.87 13.64 -6.95
N HIS A 5 14.26 14.74 -7.58
CA HIS A 5 15.11 14.70 -8.77
C HIS A 5 16.53 14.20 -8.47
N GLU A 6 17.09 14.54 -7.31
CA GLU A 6 18.37 13.97 -6.84
C GLU A 6 18.25 12.46 -6.60
N SER A 7 17.20 12.00 -5.93
CA SER A 7 16.92 10.57 -5.70
C SER A 7 16.72 9.81 -7.02
N MET A 8 15.99 10.38 -7.98
CA MET A 8 15.80 9.76 -9.30
C MET A 8 17.14 9.55 -10.01
N ARG A 9 18.04 10.54 -9.97
CA ARG A 9 19.37 10.40 -10.56
C ARG A 9 20.24 9.38 -9.82
N LEU A 10 20.25 9.43 -8.49
CA LEU A 10 21.05 8.53 -7.66
C LEU A 10 20.68 7.06 -7.87
N HIS A 11 19.39 6.78 -8.02
CA HIS A 11 18.84 5.42 -8.14
C HIS A 11 18.47 5.04 -9.58
N SER A 12 18.83 5.85 -10.58
CA SER A 12 18.47 5.63 -12.00
C SER A 12 16.96 5.43 -12.23
N LEU A 13 16.12 6.05 -11.40
CA LEU A 13 14.67 5.93 -11.50
C LEU A 13 14.15 6.80 -12.65
N ARG A 14 13.22 6.24 -13.40
CA ARG A 14 12.47 6.90 -14.47
C ARG A 14 11.02 7.05 -14.03
N GLN A 15 10.43 8.20 -14.29
CA GLN A 15 9.00 8.39 -14.08
C GLN A 15 8.24 7.76 -15.25
N LEU A 16 7.23 6.93 -14.95
CA LEU A 16 6.44 6.24 -15.96
C LEU A 16 5.00 6.75 -16.08
N ASN A 17 4.47 7.39 -15.04
CA ASN A 17 3.12 7.94 -15.08
C ASN A 17 3.15 9.45 -15.39
N HIS A 18 2.28 9.87 -16.30
CA HIS A 18 2.01 11.28 -16.61
C HIS A 18 0.51 11.54 -16.57
N LEU A 19 -0.19 10.84 -15.66
CA LEU A 19 -1.62 11.00 -15.51
C LEU A 19 -1.89 12.29 -14.75
N ASP A 20 -2.51 13.20 -15.47
CA ASP A 20 -2.98 14.46 -14.94
C ASP A 20 -4.23 14.24 -14.09
N ASN A 21 -4.29 14.91 -12.95
CA ASN A 21 -5.52 15.07 -12.20
C ASN A 21 -6.47 16.06 -12.89
N ALA A 22 -7.65 16.28 -12.30
CA ALA A 22 -8.65 17.20 -12.86
C ALA A 22 -8.17 18.66 -13.03
N HIS A 23 -7.00 19.01 -12.46
CA HIS A 23 -6.38 20.32 -12.55
C HIS A 23 -5.15 20.35 -13.48
N ALA A 24 -4.96 19.33 -14.32
CA ALA A 24 -3.80 19.20 -15.21
C ALA A 24 -2.45 19.15 -14.46
N ASN A 25 -2.45 18.58 -13.25
CA ASN A 25 -1.24 18.36 -12.47
C ASN A 25 -0.96 16.87 -12.31
N VAL A 26 0.32 16.48 -12.40
CA VAL A 26 0.79 15.15 -12.03
C VAL A 26 1.22 15.19 -10.56
N ILE A 27 0.42 14.57 -9.68
CA ILE A 27 0.69 14.51 -8.24
C ILE A 27 1.29 13.17 -7.86
N ASP A 28 0.65 12.08 -8.29
CA ASP A 28 1.12 10.74 -8.01
C ASP A 28 2.33 10.41 -8.90
N LEU A 29 3.31 9.67 -8.36
CA LEU A 29 4.55 9.35 -9.05
C LEU A 29 4.81 7.83 -9.01
N LEU A 30 4.85 7.22 -10.18
CA LEU A 30 5.38 5.88 -10.42
C LEU A 30 6.81 6.02 -10.93
N LEU A 31 7.77 5.75 -10.04
CA LEU A 31 9.21 5.82 -10.32
C LEU A 31 9.81 4.42 -10.29
N THR A 32 10.51 4.03 -11.35
CA THR A 32 11.17 2.72 -11.41
C THR A 32 12.36 2.73 -12.37
N ASP A 33 13.34 1.88 -12.09
CA ASP A 33 14.46 1.57 -12.98
C ASP A 33 14.21 0.29 -13.81
N ILE A 34 13.11 -0.43 -13.54
CA ILE A 34 12.74 -1.69 -14.21
C ILE A 34 12.21 -1.39 -15.62
N ASP A 35 12.78 -2.08 -16.62
CA ASP A 35 12.28 -2.04 -17.99
C ASP A 35 11.07 -2.98 -18.18
N GLY A 36 10.19 -2.66 -19.13
CA GLY A 36 9.03 -3.49 -19.46
C GLY A 36 7.81 -3.29 -18.55
N VAL A 37 7.82 -2.24 -17.73
CA VAL A 37 6.65 -1.84 -16.94
C VAL A 37 5.60 -1.21 -17.85
N SER A 38 4.36 -1.70 -17.79
CA SER A 38 3.21 -1.08 -18.47
C SER A 38 2.36 -0.30 -17.49
N LEU A 39 1.80 0.83 -17.91
CA LEU A 39 0.87 1.65 -17.13
C LEU A 39 -0.37 1.98 -17.94
N ARG A 40 -1.53 1.97 -17.30
CA ARG A 40 -2.81 2.38 -17.88
C ARG A 40 -3.69 3.07 -16.84
N ALA A 41 -4.54 4.00 -17.29
CA ALA A 41 -5.65 4.46 -16.48
C ALA A 41 -6.60 3.28 -16.18
N THR A 42 -7.22 3.29 -15.01
CA THR A 42 -8.18 2.25 -14.61
C THR A 42 -9.44 2.88 -14.06
N GLU A 43 -10.51 2.10 -13.96
CA GLU A 43 -11.73 2.53 -13.30
C GLU A 43 -11.58 2.40 -11.78
N PRO A 44 -12.07 3.37 -11.00
CA PRO A 44 -12.01 3.29 -9.56
C PRO A 44 -13.04 2.26 -9.05
N LEU A 45 -12.68 1.52 -8.00
CA LEU A 45 -13.60 0.57 -7.35
C LEU A 45 -14.63 1.25 -6.45
N VAL A 46 -14.35 2.48 -6.04
CA VAL A 46 -15.19 3.34 -5.21
C VAL A 46 -15.23 4.74 -5.85
N GLU A 47 -15.90 5.70 -5.24
CA GLU A 47 -15.84 7.08 -5.72
C GLU A 47 -14.39 7.59 -5.70
N ALA A 48 -13.89 8.02 -6.87
CA ALA A 48 -12.51 8.46 -7.02
C ALA A 48 -12.28 9.84 -6.41
N ASP A 49 -11.15 10.02 -5.74
CA ASP A 49 -10.64 11.34 -5.42
C ASP A 49 -10.22 12.05 -6.72
N VAL A 50 -10.84 13.19 -6.99
CA VAL A 50 -10.60 14.05 -8.16
C VAL A 50 -9.13 14.48 -8.25
N ALA A 51 -8.43 14.59 -7.11
CA ALA A 51 -7.03 14.95 -7.05
C ALA A 51 -6.08 13.79 -7.39
N HIS A 52 -6.55 12.54 -7.27
CA HIS A 52 -5.76 11.31 -7.40
C HIS A 52 -6.44 10.29 -8.33
N PRO A 53 -6.38 10.50 -9.66
CA PRO A 53 -6.96 9.56 -10.61
C PRO A 53 -6.32 8.17 -10.49
N PRO A 54 -7.13 7.09 -10.46
CA PRO A 54 -6.60 5.74 -10.34
C PRO A 54 -5.85 5.30 -11.60
N PHE A 55 -4.78 4.53 -11.40
CA PHE A 55 -4.07 3.86 -12.49
C PHE A 55 -3.55 2.50 -12.06
N GLU A 56 -3.41 1.64 -13.04
CA GLU A 56 -2.87 0.29 -12.89
C GLU A 56 -1.53 0.21 -13.62
N PHE A 57 -0.59 -0.53 -13.04
CA PHE A 57 0.66 -0.85 -13.70
C PHE A 57 1.05 -2.32 -13.49
N THR A 58 1.87 -2.84 -14.39
CA THR A 58 2.36 -4.22 -14.34
C THR A 58 3.88 -4.19 -14.30
N LEU A 59 4.47 -4.89 -13.33
CA LEU A 59 5.91 -5.05 -13.21
C LEU A 59 6.31 -6.43 -13.73
N PRO A 60 7.28 -6.55 -14.65
CA PRO A 60 7.83 -7.84 -15.03
C PRO A 60 8.68 -8.38 -13.89
N ILE A 61 8.16 -9.38 -13.18
CA ILE A 61 8.92 -10.10 -12.14
C ILE A 61 9.74 -11.19 -12.83
N THR A 62 11.06 -11.08 -12.79
CA THR A 62 11.92 -12.22 -13.14
C THR A 62 11.79 -13.29 -12.07
N PRO A 63 11.59 -14.57 -12.44
CA PRO A 63 11.53 -15.64 -11.45
C PRO A 63 12.88 -15.73 -10.73
N TYR A 64 12.90 -15.36 -9.46
CA TYR A 64 14.06 -15.49 -8.60
C TYR A 64 14.34 -16.98 -8.38
N SER A 65 15.55 -17.45 -8.70
CA SER A 65 15.98 -18.80 -8.31
C SER A 65 16.11 -18.81 -6.78
N HIS A 66 15.23 -19.52 -6.09
CA HIS A 66 15.23 -19.65 -4.63
C HIS A 66 16.60 -20.12 -4.11
N SER A 67 17.45 -19.18 -3.67
CA SER A 67 18.31 -19.43 -2.53
C SER A 67 17.43 -19.24 -1.30
N VAL A 68 17.00 -20.34 -0.68
CA VAL A 68 16.23 -20.31 0.57
C VAL A 68 17.13 -19.72 1.65
N PHE A 69 17.10 -18.41 1.81
CA PHE A 69 17.56 -17.78 3.03
C PHE A 69 16.43 -17.96 4.04
N THR A 70 16.66 -18.76 5.09
CA THR A 70 15.78 -18.79 6.25
C THR A 70 15.74 -17.39 6.84
N SER A 71 14.71 -16.61 6.50
CA SER A 71 14.40 -15.39 7.23
C SER A 71 14.21 -15.77 8.70
N PRO A 72 14.77 -15.03 9.66
CA PRO A 72 14.43 -15.24 11.06
C PRO A 72 12.92 -15.04 11.18
N GLU A 73 12.19 -16.10 11.53
CA GLU A 73 10.76 -16.01 11.77
C GLU A 73 10.54 -15.05 12.93
N PHE A 74 9.96 -13.88 12.63
CA PHE A 74 9.51 -12.98 13.66
C PHE A 74 8.27 -13.59 14.32
N THR A 75 8.47 -14.30 15.42
CA THR A 75 7.37 -14.87 16.20
C THR A 75 7.00 -13.94 17.34
N PHE A 76 5.76 -13.47 17.37
CA PHE A 76 5.22 -12.76 18.53
C PHE A 76 5.17 -13.70 19.75
N ASN A 77 5.77 -13.29 20.87
CA ASN A 77 5.73 -14.06 22.11
C ASN A 77 4.46 -13.72 22.90
N PHE A 78 3.35 -14.34 22.50
CA PHE A 78 2.05 -14.17 23.16
C PHE A 78 1.99 -14.72 24.60
N ARG A 79 3.00 -15.49 25.05
CA ARG A 79 3.01 -16.08 26.41
C ARG A 79 3.17 -15.05 27.54
N LYS A 80 3.53 -13.80 27.22
CA LYS A 80 3.70 -12.71 28.21
C LYS A 80 2.49 -11.78 28.32
N SER A 81 1.43 -12.01 27.57
CA SER A 81 0.24 -11.16 27.63
C SER A 81 -0.64 -11.50 28.83
N ASP A 82 -1.13 -10.48 29.54
CA ASP A 82 -2.11 -10.66 30.62
C ASP A 82 -3.51 -10.80 30.04
N TYR A 83 -3.84 -12.02 29.65
CA TYR A 83 -5.16 -12.36 29.10
C TYR A 83 -6.29 -12.09 30.08
N THR A 84 -6.04 -12.15 31.39
CA THR A 84 -7.04 -11.86 32.41
C THR A 84 -7.42 -10.39 32.37
N ALA A 85 -6.44 -9.49 32.35
CA ALA A 85 -6.67 -8.05 32.24
C ALA A 85 -7.33 -7.67 30.91
N MET A 86 -6.85 -8.22 29.78
CA MET A 86 -7.43 -7.95 28.46
C MET A 86 -8.88 -8.42 28.37
N ASN A 87 -9.18 -9.64 28.81
CA ASN A 87 -10.56 -10.16 28.79
C ASN A 87 -11.47 -9.36 29.73
N SER A 88 -10.97 -8.95 30.89
CA SER A 88 -11.73 -8.12 31.83
C SER A 88 -12.07 -6.76 31.23
N TYR A 89 -11.13 -6.15 30.51
CA TYR A 89 -11.35 -4.89 29.80
C TYR A 89 -12.34 -5.06 28.63
N LEU A 90 -12.15 -6.08 27.79
CA LEU A 90 -13.04 -6.33 26.65
C LEU A 90 -14.47 -6.68 27.10
N ALA A 91 -14.62 -7.36 28.23
CA ALA A 91 -15.93 -7.65 28.82
C ALA A 91 -16.61 -6.42 29.45
N SER A 92 -15.85 -5.37 29.78
CA SER A 92 -16.42 -4.13 30.32
C SER A 92 -16.88 -3.16 29.23
N CYS A 93 -16.50 -3.39 27.97
CA CYS A 93 -17.00 -2.63 26.84
C CYS A 93 -18.48 -2.95 26.58
N ASP A 94 -19.28 -1.92 26.31
CA ASP A 94 -20.66 -2.08 25.86
C ASP A 94 -20.68 -2.41 24.36
N TRP A 95 -21.03 -3.66 24.04
CA TRP A 95 -21.11 -4.16 22.67
C TRP A 95 -22.51 -4.00 22.05
N SER A 96 -23.46 -3.41 22.77
CA SER A 96 -24.86 -3.32 22.32
C SER A 96 -25.03 -2.57 20.98
N PHE A 97 -24.14 -1.63 20.67
CA PHE A 97 -24.15 -0.89 19.40
C PHE A 97 -23.89 -1.77 18.16
N ILE A 98 -23.29 -2.94 18.32
CA ILE A 98 -23.12 -3.90 17.21
C ILE A 98 -24.48 -4.40 16.74
N HIS A 99 -25.43 -4.60 17.65
CA HIS A 99 -26.77 -5.08 17.30
C HIS A 99 -27.61 -4.03 16.57
N SER A 100 -27.28 -2.74 16.70
CA SER A 100 -27.97 -1.65 16.01
C SER A 100 -27.30 -1.26 14.69
N SER A 101 -26.16 -1.87 14.35
CA SER A 101 -25.44 -1.57 13.12
C SER A 101 -26.03 -2.38 11.96
N PRO A 102 -26.30 -1.78 10.79
CA PRO A 102 -26.77 -2.51 9.63
C PRO A 102 -25.72 -3.55 9.21
N ILE A 103 -26.18 -4.76 8.93
CA ILE A 103 -25.37 -5.80 8.30
C ILE A 103 -25.34 -5.44 6.81
N GLU A 104 -24.20 -4.94 6.33
CA GLU A 104 -23.93 -4.81 4.88
C GLU A 104 -23.64 -6.17 4.25
#